data_AF-A0A5J5GWY8-F1
#
_entry.id   AF-A0A5J5GWY8-F1
#
_cell.length_a   1.000
_cell.length_b   1.000
_cell.length_c   1.000
_cell.angle_alpha   90.00
_cell.angle_beta   90.00
_cell.angle_gamma   90.00
#
_symmetry.space_group_name_H-M   'P 1'
#
loop_
_entity.id
_entity.type
_entity.pdbx_description
1 polymer ?
#
loop_
_entity_poly.entity_id
_entity_poly.type
_entity_poly.pdbx_seq_one_letter_code
_entity_poly.pdbx_strand_id
1 'polypeptide(L)'
;MIQARTEQEWVTKYIQGKKHPLPVVLGTKGTWTGNGKPMVILIGFTIEDVLVLGDIYGVSHHPVREMKEKQVTYYAINIIDRKKVKEIIEEWKKP
;
A
#
# COMPACT_ATOMS: atom_id res chain seq x y z
N MET A 1 23.36 -7.79 0.89
CA MET A 1 21.94 -8.18 0.80
C MET A 1 21.10 -7.00 1.23
N ILE A 2 20.26 -6.45 0.34
CA ILE A 2 19.32 -5.38 0.72
C ILE A 2 18.21 -6.06 1.52
N GLN A 3 18.11 -5.75 2.82
CA GLN A 3 17.05 -6.25 3.68
C GLN A 3 15.75 -5.55 3.27
N ALA A 4 14.97 -6.18 2.39
CA ALA A 4 13.64 -5.70 2.04
C ALA A 4 12.76 -5.85 3.29
N ARG A 5 12.30 -4.72 3.85
CA ARG A 5 11.32 -4.77 4.94
C ARG A 5 10.02 -5.34 4.44
N THR A 6 9.36 -6.15 5.25
CA THR A 6 8.01 -6.63 4.93
C THR A 6 6.98 -5.51 5.07
N GLU A 7 5.81 -5.67 4.43
CA GLU A 7 4.68 -4.72 4.55
C GLU A 7 4.37 -4.45 6.03
N GLN A 8 4.30 -5.51 6.83
CA GLN A 8 4.01 -5.47 8.26
C GLN A 8 5.08 -4.70 9.05
N GLU A 9 6.37 -4.92 8.76
CA GLU A 9 7.46 -4.19 9.41
C GLU A 9 7.43 -2.70 9.07
N TRP A 10 7.13 -2.37 7.81
CA TRP A 10 7.00 -0.98 7.38
C TRP A 10 5.82 -0.30 8.09
N VAL A 11 4.65 -0.92 8.11
CA VAL A 11 3.44 -0.38 8.75
C VAL A 11 3.70 -0.18 10.25
N THR A 12 4.26 -1.18 10.93
CA THR A 12 4.60 -1.12 12.36
C THR A 12 5.49 0.07 12.67
N LYS A 13 6.51 0.32 11.82
CA LYS A 13 7.38 1.47 11.99
C LYS A 13 6.67 2.80 11.68
N TYR A 14 5.81 2.82 10.66
CA TYR A 14 5.09 4.03 10.25
C TYR A 14 4.12 4.53 11.30
N ILE A 15 3.41 3.62 11.98
CA ILE A 15 2.45 3.96 13.03
C ILE A 15 3.11 4.29 14.38
N GLN A 16 4.36 3.90 14.57
CA GLN A 16 5.05 4.07 15.84
C GLN A 16 5.10 5.55 16.23
N GLY A 17 4.48 5.89 17.36
CA GLY A 17 4.39 7.27 17.87
C GLY A 17 3.32 8.14 17.19
N LYS A 18 2.50 7.59 16.28
CA LYS A 18 1.37 8.31 15.66
C LYS A 18 0.06 7.96 16.34
N LYS A 19 -0.67 8.98 16.80
CA LYS A 19 -2.02 8.83 17.36
C LYS A 19 -3.09 8.62 16.27
N HIS A 20 -2.90 9.26 15.11
CA HIS A 20 -3.80 9.20 13.96
C HIS A 20 -2.98 9.01 12.67
N PRO A 21 -2.58 7.77 12.34
CA PRO A 21 -1.82 7.51 11.13
C PRO A 21 -2.69 7.77 9.89
N LEU A 22 -2.14 8.50 8.92
CA LEU A 22 -2.82 8.76 7.65
C LEU A 22 -2.69 7.54 6.71
N PRO A 23 -3.66 7.30 5.82
CA PRO A 23 -3.56 6.30 4.75
C PRO A 23 -2.32 6.53 3.89
N VAL A 24 -1.74 5.45 3.37
CA VAL A 24 -0.50 5.51 2.60
C VAL A 24 -0.55 4.64 1.37
N VAL A 25 0.22 5.05 0.36
CA VAL A 25 0.46 4.27 -0.85
C VAL A 25 1.92 3.85 -0.88
N LEU A 26 2.17 2.55 -0.80
CA LEU A 26 3.50 1.96 -0.92
C LEU A 26 3.75 1.54 -2.36
N GLY A 27 4.96 1.80 -2.87
CA GLY A 27 5.33 1.45 -4.25
C GLY A 27 6.03 2.57 -5.03
N THR A 28 6.22 3.74 -4.41
CA THR A 28 6.69 5.00 -5.03
C THR A 28 7.99 4.95 -5.84
N LYS A 29 8.79 3.88 -5.75
CA LYS A 29 10.00 3.69 -6.56
C LYS A 29 10.25 2.24 -7.00
N GLY A 30 9.21 1.40 -7.12
CA GLY A 30 9.37 0.00 -7.56
C GLY A 30 10.12 -0.90 -6.56
N THR A 31 10.22 -0.48 -5.30
CA THR A 31 10.92 -1.21 -4.24
C THR A 31 10.12 -2.36 -3.63
N TRP A 32 8.81 -2.41 -3.87
CA TRP A 32 7.95 -3.50 -3.43
C TRP A 32 7.76 -4.48 -4.58
N THR A 33 8.20 -5.72 -4.35
CA THR A 33 8.01 -6.82 -5.28
C THR A 33 7.26 -7.96 -4.60
N GLY A 34 6.17 -8.41 -5.22
CA GLY A 34 5.50 -9.66 -4.88
C GLY A 34 5.85 -10.67 -5.97
N ASN A 35 6.47 -11.81 -5.62
CA ASN A 35 6.92 -12.82 -6.60
C ASN A 35 7.78 -12.23 -7.74
N GLY A 36 8.65 -11.26 -7.44
CA GLY A 36 9.52 -10.60 -8.43
C GLY A 36 8.81 -9.61 -9.37
N LYS A 37 7.52 -9.33 -9.18
CA LYS A 37 6.75 -8.36 -9.97
C LYS A 37 6.54 -7.05 -9.19
N PRO A 38 6.65 -5.88 -9.84
CA PRO A 38 6.32 -4.60 -9.23
C PRO A 38 4.89 -4.59 -8.70
N MET A 39 4.70 -4.04 -7.50
CA MET A 39 3.41 -3.95 -6.84
C MET A 39 3.25 -2.58 -6.19
N VAL A 40 2.02 -2.07 -6.20
CA VAL A 40 1.59 -0.94 -5.37
C VAL A 40 0.65 -1.47 -4.29
N ILE A 41 0.84 -1.04 -3.05
CA ILE A 41 0.00 -1.42 -1.92
C ILE A 41 -0.67 -0.15 -1.41
N LEU A 42 -2.00 -0.13 -1.45
CA LEU A 42 -2.80 0.91 -0.81
C LEU A 42 -3.05 0.47 0.63
N ILE A 43 -2.79 1.32 1.61
CA ILE A 43 -2.96 1.02 3.03
C ILE A 43 -3.87 2.05 3.68
N GLY A 44 -4.95 1.58 4.29
CA GLY A 44 -5.84 2.37 5.15
C GLY A 44 -5.79 1.87 6.59
N PHE A 45 -6.04 2.77 7.55
CA PHE A 45 -6.16 2.40 8.98
C PHE A 45 -7.62 2.22 9.40
N THR A 46 -8.55 2.49 8.48
CA THR A 46 -9.95 2.09 8.49
C THR A 46 -10.33 1.44 7.15
N ILE A 47 -11.50 0.78 7.09
CA ILE A 47 -12.04 0.26 5.83
C ILE A 47 -12.32 1.41 4.86
N GLU A 48 -12.89 2.51 5.35
CA GLU A 48 -13.23 3.69 4.54
C GLU A 48 -11.98 4.26 3.87
N ASP A 49 -10.88 4.38 4.61
CA ASP A 49 -9.59 4.86 4.08
C ASP A 49 -9.15 4.04 2.86
N VAL A 50 -9.16 2.71 2.98
CA VAL A 50 -8.64 1.85 1.90
C VAL A 50 -9.58 1.82 0.71
N LEU A 51 -10.90 1.93 0.94
CA LEU A 51 -11.89 1.99 -0.14
C LEU A 51 -11.77 3.31 -0.91
N VAL A 52 -11.61 4.44 -0.21
CA VAL A 52 -11.37 5.75 -0.84
C VAL A 52 -10.08 5.73 -1.65
N LEU A 53 -9.00 5.15 -1.12
CA LEU A 53 -7.79 4.93 -1.91
C LEU A 53 -8.08 4.04 -3.13
N GLY A 54 -8.86 2.97 -2.96
CA GLY A 54 -9.29 2.10 -4.05
C GLY A 54 -10.00 2.87 -5.17
N ASP A 55 -10.92 3.76 -4.84
CA ASP A 55 -11.65 4.58 -5.81
C ASP A 55 -10.74 5.60 -6.49
N ILE A 56 -9.87 6.30 -5.74
CA ILE A 56 -8.90 7.26 -6.30
C ILE A 56 -8.00 6.59 -7.35
N TYR A 57 -7.56 5.36 -7.06
CA TYR A 57 -6.71 4.61 -7.98
C TYR A 57 -7.50 3.76 -8.98
N GLY A 58 -8.84 3.76 -8.96
CA GLY A 58 -9.68 2.98 -9.89
C GLY A 58 -9.53 1.46 -9.72
N VAL A 59 -9.29 1.00 -8.49
CA VAL A 59 -9.06 -0.41 -8.12
C VAL A 59 -9.98 -0.87 -6.99
N SER A 60 -11.12 -0.20 -6.75
CA SER A 60 -12.07 -0.57 -5.69
C SER A 60 -12.70 -1.96 -5.86
N HIS A 61 -12.60 -2.56 -7.05
CA HIS A 61 -12.98 -3.95 -7.30
C HIS A 61 -11.94 -4.97 -6.82
N HIS A 62 -10.74 -4.54 -6.42
CA HIS A 62 -9.71 -5.43 -5.89
C HIS A 62 -10.06 -5.89 -4.47
N PRO A 63 -9.64 -7.11 -4.08
CA PRO A 63 -9.90 -7.61 -2.74
C PRO A 63 -9.17 -6.77 -1.68
N VAL A 64 -9.91 -6.36 -0.66
CA VAL A 64 -9.37 -5.74 0.55
C VAL A 64 -8.87 -6.84 1.49
N ARG A 65 -7.62 -6.72 1.95
CA ARG A 65 -7.03 -7.57 2.98
C ARG A 65 -7.08 -6.86 4.32
N GLU A 66 -7.64 -7.50 5.33
CA GLU A 66 -7.50 -7.07 6.72
C GLU A 66 -6.24 -7.69 7.32
N MET A 67 -5.41 -6.86 7.93
CA MET A 67 -4.15 -7.27 8.54
C MET A 67 -4.15 -6.86 10.01
N LYS A 68 -3.93 -7.84 10.89
CA LYS A 68 -3.80 -7.62 12.34
C LYS A 68 -2.35 -7.82 12.72
N GLU A 69 -1.68 -6.76 13.16
CA GLU A 69 -0.31 -6.81 13.65
C GLU A 69 -0.23 -6.14 15.01
N LYS A 70 -0.02 -6.95 16.06
CA LYS A 70 0.14 -6.59 17.49
C LYS A 70 -0.74 -5.45 18.02
N GLN A 71 -0.46 -4.22 17.63
CA GLN A 71 -1.09 -2.98 18.12
C GLN A 71 -1.95 -2.26 17.08
N VAL A 72 -2.05 -2.77 15.85
CA VAL A 72 -2.80 -2.14 14.77
C VAL A 72 -3.60 -3.16 13.96
N THR A 73 -4.79 -2.75 13.56
CA THR A 73 -5.49 -3.34 12.43
C THR A 73 -5.38 -2.35 11.28
N TYR A 74 -4.95 -2.81 10.13
CA TYR A 74 -4.93 -2.01 8.90
C TYR A 74 -5.52 -2.82 7.75
N TYR A 75 -5.95 -2.09 6.73
CA TYR A 75 -6.54 -2.66 5.54
C TYR A 75 -5.66 -2.35 4.35
N ALA A 76 -5.49 -3.33 3.45
CA ALA A 76 -4.61 -3.18 2.30
C ALA A 76 -5.25 -3.69 1.01
N ILE A 77 -5.04 -2.95 -0.08
CA ILE A 77 -5.34 -3.40 -1.45
C ILE A 77 -4.02 -3.54 -2.21
N ASN A 78 -3.81 -4.70 -2.83
CA ASN A 78 -2.66 -4.94 -3.67
C ASN A 78 -3.02 -4.69 -5.14
N ILE A 79 -2.29 -3.79 -5.77
CA ILE A 79 -2.34 -3.55 -7.21
C ILE A 79 -1.17 -4.31 -7.83
N ILE A 80 -1.46 -5.47 -8.41
CA ILE A 80 -0.49 -6.36 -9.07
C ILE A 80 -0.60 -6.35 -10.59
N ASP A 81 -1.62 -5.67 -11.15
CA ASP A 81 -1.72 -5.49 -12.59
C ASP A 81 -0.58 -4.62 -13.09
N ARG A 82 0.25 -5.17 -13.99
CA ARG A 82 1.48 -4.53 -14.44
C ARG A 82 1.22 -3.23 -15.19
N LYS A 83 0.11 -3.15 -15.95
CA LYS A 83 -0.24 -1.96 -16.72
C LYS A 83 -0.62 -0.84 -15.75
N LYS A 84 -1.50 -1.13 -14.79
CA LYS A 84 -1.94 -0.20 -13.78
C LYS A 84 -0.81 0.29 -12.88
N VAL A 85 0.07 -0.61 -12.43
CA VAL A 85 1.25 -0.24 -11.64
C VAL A 85 2.15 0.72 -12.41
N LYS A 86 2.38 0.48 -13.70
CA LYS A 86 3.15 1.40 -14.55
C LYS A 86 2.46 2.75 -14.69
N GLU A 87 1.16 2.77 -14.97
CA GLU A 87 0.38 4.02 -15.07
C GLU A 87 0.54 4.87 -13.80
N ILE A 88 0.37 4.26 -12.63
CA ILE A 88 0.53 4.94 -11.33
C ILE A 88 1.93 5.52 -11.17
N ILE A 89 2.97 4.73 -11.48
CA ILE A 89 4.36 5.17 -11.36
C ILE A 89 4.67 6.32 -12.33
N GLU A 90 4.16 6.29 -13.57
CA GLU A 90 4.36 7.36 -14.53
C GLU A 90 3.63 8.64 -14.12
N GLU A 91 2.42 8.56 -13.55
CA GLU A 91 1.72 9.73 -12.99
C GLU A 91 2.54 10.40 -11.88
N TRP A 92 3.16 9.64 -10.98
CA TRP A 92 4.00 10.20 -9.91
C TRP A 92 5.29 10.88 -10.38
N LYS A 93 5.71 10.64 -11.63
CA LYS A 93 6.86 11.36 -12.22
C LYS A 93 6.47 12.73 -12.75
N LYS A 94 5.18 13.01 -12.92
CA LYS A 94 4.72 14.31 -13.37
C LYS A 94 4.89 15.32 -12.22
N PRO A 95 5.43 16.53 -12.51
CA PRO A 95 5.68 17.57 -11.52
C PRO A 95 4.40 18.18 -10.94
#